data_AF-A0A433TIL9-F1
#
_entry.id   AF-A0A433TIL9-F1
#
_cell.length_a   1.000
_cell.length_b   1.000
_cell.length_c   1.000
_cell.angle_alpha   90.00
_cell.angle_beta   90.00
_cell.angle_gamma   90.00
#
_symmetry.space_group_name_H-M   'P 1'
#
loop_
_entity.id
_entity.type
_entity.pdbx_description
1 polymer ?
#
loop_
_entity_poly.entity_id
_entity_poly.type
_entity_poly.pdbx_seq_one_letter_code
_entity_poly.pdbx_strand_id
1 'polypeptide(L)'
;MTSLHGLNDIHETFQHRVPARFQKVHKLVNGRLKATDVDLPPAPHNITIVKGQAYNSFSRAFLEWLFKDQRPRDLLLWSTKTYSPDEHYWASLNDLYHNRHLESPGGFTGDPEKKGYLTKFILWTYRNSRFICHGRAVHNICNFNALDLPTIVAQHHLAANKYDLTIDPVAYACMEELLENRTATPDPRFNKKKYETLYFVRSSLQKKAEASAG
;
A
#
# COMPACT_ATOMS: atom_id res chain seq x y z
N MET A 1 13.96 -4.61 -4.02
CA MET A 1 13.78 -3.14 -4.02
C MET A 1 14.53 -2.40 -5.13
N THR A 2 15.77 -2.77 -5.49
CA THR A 2 16.51 -2.10 -6.59
C THR A 2 15.75 -2.07 -7.93
N SER A 3 15.00 -3.14 -8.22
CA SER A 3 14.17 -3.27 -9.43
C SER A 3 13.02 -2.26 -9.52
N LEU A 4 12.79 -1.45 -8.49
CA LEU A 4 11.78 -0.38 -8.51
C LEU A 4 12.34 0.95 -9.01
N HIS A 5 13.65 1.08 -9.26
CA HIS A 5 14.26 2.28 -9.86
C HIS A 5 13.88 3.60 -9.17
N GLY A 6 13.82 3.59 -7.83
CA GLY A 6 13.47 4.75 -7.00
C GLY A 6 11.97 5.05 -6.91
N LEU A 7 11.10 4.19 -7.46
CA LEU A 7 9.64 4.29 -7.31
C LEU A 7 9.21 3.86 -5.91
N ASN A 8 8.11 4.44 -5.44
CA ASN A 8 7.42 3.97 -4.26
C ASN A 8 6.48 2.82 -4.62
N ASP A 9 6.26 1.92 -3.67
CA ASP A 9 5.23 0.89 -3.73
C ASP A 9 4.15 1.20 -2.69
N ILE A 10 3.17 1.99 -3.13
CA ILE A 10 2.01 2.44 -2.36
C ILE A 10 0.76 1.98 -3.11
N HIS A 11 -0.15 1.27 -2.44
CA HIS A 11 -1.43 0.91 -3.04
C HIS A 11 -2.27 2.17 -3.28
N GLU A 12 -2.89 2.30 -4.45
CA GLU A 12 -3.71 3.45 -4.83
C GLU A 12 -4.94 3.01 -5.62
N THR A 13 -6.10 3.57 -5.28
CA THR A 13 -7.37 3.39 -5.99
C THR A 13 -8.22 4.64 -5.80
N PHE A 14 -8.76 5.16 -6.91
CA PHE A 14 -9.57 6.36 -6.94
C PHE A 14 -11.07 6.04 -6.95
N GLN A 15 -11.48 5.00 -7.68
CA GLN A 15 -12.89 4.62 -7.81
C GLN A 15 -13.48 4.10 -6.50
N HIS A 16 -12.66 3.48 -5.65
CA HIS A 16 -13.09 2.86 -4.40
C HIS A 16 -12.86 3.72 -3.16
N ARG A 17 -12.69 5.04 -3.33
CA ARG A 17 -12.58 6.00 -2.23
C ARG A 17 -13.80 5.95 -1.32
N VAL A 18 -13.59 6.37 -0.07
CA VAL A 18 -14.63 6.36 0.96
C VAL A 18 -14.85 7.80 1.46
N PRO A 19 -15.64 8.64 0.75
CA PRO A 19 -15.79 10.06 1.06
C PRO A 19 -16.23 10.35 2.49
N ALA A 20 -17.06 9.47 3.07
CA ALA A 20 -17.49 9.57 4.46
C ALA A 20 -16.33 9.67 5.47
N ARG A 21 -15.14 9.17 5.13
CA ARG A 21 -13.95 9.23 6.00
C ARG A 21 -13.24 10.58 5.98
N PHE A 22 -13.51 11.43 4.99
CA PHE A 22 -12.73 12.65 4.78
C PHE A 22 -13.54 13.89 4.34
N GLN A 23 -14.87 13.79 4.29
CA GLN A 23 -15.76 14.94 4.04
C GLN A 23 -16.25 15.63 5.32
N LYS A 24 -16.22 14.92 6.46
CA LYS A 24 -16.64 15.43 7.77
C LYS A 24 -15.47 15.43 8.74
N VAL A 25 -15.48 16.37 9.68
CA VAL A 25 -14.53 16.38 10.80
C VAL A 25 -14.78 15.15 11.67
N HIS A 26 -13.71 14.45 12.01
CA HIS A 26 -13.73 13.33 12.93
C HIS A 26 -13.07 13.71 14.26
N LYS A 27 -13.67 13.29 15.37
CA LYS A 27 -13.16 13.55 16.73
C LYS A 27 -13.23 12.30 17.58
N LEU A 28 -12.33 12.23 18.57
CA LEU A 28 -12.34 11.16 19.56
C LEU A 28 -13.47 11.40 20.57
N VAL A 29 -14.41 10.47 20.64
CA VAL A 29 -15.53 10.49 21.60
C VAL A 29 -15.55 9.14 22.29
N ASN A 30 -15.29 9.12 23.59
CA ASN A 30 -15.23 7.90 24.42
C ASN A 30 -14.28 6.83 23.83
N GLY A 31 -13.08 7.25 23.42
CA GLY A 31 -12.06 6.35 22.88
C GLY A 31 -12.34 5.83 21.45
N ARG A 32 -13.40 6.31 20.79
CA ARG A 32 -13.71 5.96 19.40
C ARG A 32 -13.76 7.20 18.53
N LEU A 33 -13.17 7.12 17.35
CA LEU A 33 -13.25 8.19 16.37
C LEU A 33 -14.65 8.20 15.76
N LYS A 34 -15.33 9.35 15.81
CA LYS A 34 -16.68 9.54 15.25
C LYS A 34 -16.71 10.75 14.33
N ALA A 35 -17.45 10.63 13.23
CA ALA A 35 -17.80 11.76 12.40
C ALA A 35 -18.66 12.75 13.20
N THR A 36 -18.42 14.04 13.01
CA THR A 36 -19.29 15.12 13.47
C THR A 36 -20.14 15.63 12.31
N ASP A 37 -21.10 16.52 12.59
CA ASP A 37 -21.90 17.17 11.55
C ASP A 37 -21.15 18.28 10.80
N VAL A 38 -19.93 18.62 11.24
CA VAL A 38 -19.11 19.71 10.69
C VAL A 38 -18.40 19.23 9.42
N ASP A 39 -18.63 19.94 8.31
CA ASP A 39 -17.90 19.71 7.07
C ASP A 39 -16.40 19.98 7.24
N LEU A 40 -15.59 19.07 6.72
CA LEU A 40 -14.17 19.28 6.59
C LEU A 40 -13.92 20.08 5.31
N PRO A 41 -13.13 21.18 5.35
CA PRO A 41 -12.80 21.90 4.14
C PRO A 41 -12.09 20.98 3.14
N PRO A 42 -12.10 21.30 1.84
CA PRO A 42 -11.34 20.56 0.84
C PRO A 42 -9.88 20.37 1.26
N ALA A 43 -9.27 19.27 0.82
CA ALA A 43 -7.85 19.02 1.08
C ALA A 43 -6.99 20.18 0.53
N PRO A 44 -5.93 20.57 1.27
CA PRO A 44 -5.11 21.71 0.91
C PRO A 44 -4.40 21.48 -0.43
N HIS A 45 -3.92 22.58 -1.04
CA HIS A 45 -3.14 22.54 -2.30
C HIS A 45 -3.85 21.90 -3.48
N ASN A 46 -5.19 21.85 -3.44
CA ASN A 46 -6.01 21.17 -4.45
C ASN A 46 -5.65 19.68 -4.60
N ILE A 47 -5.22 19.05 -3.50
CA ILE A 47 -4.89 17.63 -3.47
C ILE A 47 -6.17 16.82 -3.58
N THR A 48 -6.21 15.96 -4.58
CA THR A 48 -7.25 14.97 -4.74
C THR A 48 -6.95 13.78 -3.83
N ILE A 49 -7.87 13.50 -2.90
CA ILE A 49 -7.74 12.34 -2.01
C ILE A 49 -7.84 11.06 -2.82
N VAL A 50 -6.93 10.11 -2.59
CA VAL A 50 -6.88 8.77 -3.21
C VAL A 50 -6.86 7.73 -2.09
N LYS A 51 -7.55 6.61 -2.27
CA LYS A 51 -7.56 5.54 -1.26
C LYS A 51 -6.32 4.67 -1.43
N GLY A 52 -5.76 4.25 -0.31
CA GLY A 52 -4.62 3.35 -0.24
C GLY A 52 -4.75 2.31 0.85
N GLN A 53 -3.60 1.87 1.37
CA GLN A 53 -3.47 0.97 2.51
C GLN A 53 -2.46 1.55 3.50
N ALA A 54 -2.51 1.05 4.74
CA ALA A 54 -1.57 1.45 5.79
C ALA A 54 -0.13 0.95 5.56
N TYR A 55 0.05 -0.12 4.78
CA TYR A 55 1.35 -0.76 4.55
C TYR A 55 1.91 -0.37 3.18
N ASN A 56 3.07 0.27 3.18
CA ASN A 56 3.68 0.84 1.98
C ASN A 56 5.22 0.74 2.03
N SER A 57 5.85 0.74 0.86
CA SER A 57 7.30 0.88 0.74
C SER A 57 7.66 2.21 0.07
N PHE A 58 8.54 2.97 0.71
CA PHE A 58 8.87 4.33 0.30
C PHE A 58 10.31 4.41 -0.21
N SER A 59 10.52 5.22 -1.25
CA SER A 59 11.87 5.64 -1.62
C SER A 59 12.41 6.65 -0.60
N ARG A 60 13.74 6.68 -0.43
CA ARG A 60 14.39 7.69 0.44
C ARG A 60 14.06 9.11 -0.02
N ALA A 61 14.08 9.36 -1.32
CA ALA A 61 13.78 10.66 -1.90
C ALA A 61 12.34 11.13 -1.56
N PHE A 62 11.37 10.21 -1.57
CA PHE A 62 10.00 10.52 -1.15
C PHE A 62 9.95 10.94 0.31
N LEU A 63 10.61 10.18 1.20
CA LEU A 63 10.68 10.52 2.62
C LEU A 63 11.34 11.89 2.87
N GLU A 64 12.46 12.18 2.19
CA GLU A 64 13.10 13.48 2.31
C GLU A 64 12.21 14.62 1.82
N TRP A 65 11.47 14.39 0.73
CA TRP A 65 10.50 15.36 0.22
C TRP A 65 9.36 15.61 1.20
N LEU A 66 8.80 14.57 1.85
CA LEU A 66 7.77 14.71 2.88
C LEU A 66 8.18 15.70 3.99
N PHE A 67 9.46 15.67 4.37
CA PHE A 67 10.00 16.52 5.41
C PHE A 67 10.48 17.88 4.94
N LYS A 68 10.55 18.16 3.63
CA LYS A 68 11.02 19.45 3.10
C LYS A 68 9.89 20.28 2.52
N ASP A 69 8.95 19.63 1.87
CA ASP A 69 7.83 20.27 1.18
C ASP A 69 6.68 20.59 2.14
N GLN A 70 6.02 21.73 1.93
CA GLN A 70 4.92 22.16 2.78
C GLN A 70 3.61 21.40 2.49
N ARG A 71 3.40 20.97 1.25
CA ARG A 71 2.17 20.32 0.79
C ARG A 71 1.85 19.01 1.54
N PRO A 72 2.79 18.05 1.70
CA PRO A 72 2.53 16.85 2.48
C PRO A 72 2.31 17.13 3.97
N ARG A 73 2.91 18.19 4.53
CA ARG A 73 2.71 18.59 5.94
C ARG A 73 1.32 19.17 6.17
N ASP A 74 0.87 20.04 5.28
CA ASP A 74 -0.48 20.61 5.36
C ASP A 74 -1.54 19.53 5.16
N LEU A 75 -1.31 18.59 4.23
CA LEU A 75 -2.19 17.43 4.07
C LEU A 75 -2.20 16.55 5.33
N LEU A 76 -1.06 16.39 6.01
CA LEU A 76 -0.98 15.60 7.24
C LEU A 76 -1.79 16.27 8.35
N LEU A 77 -1.65 17.59 8.52
CA LEU A 77 -2.42 18.35 9.49
C LEU A 77 -3.92 18.28 9.19
N TRP A 78 -4.31 18.42 7.92
CA TRP A 78 -5.70 18.25 7.48
C TRP A 78 -6.22 16.83 7.81
N SER A 79 -5.39 15.82 7.59
CA SER A 79 -5.71 14.40 7.83
C SER A 79 -5.90 14.06 9.32
N THR A 80 -5.46 14.91 10.26
CA THR A 80 -5.73 14.71 11.70
C THR A 80 -7.22 14.76 12.04
N LYS A 81 -8.03 15.35 11.15
CA LYS A 81 -9.49 15.48 11.29
C LYS A 81 -10.26 14.47 10.45
N THR A 82 -9.60 13.48 9.84
CA THR A 82 -10.24 12.43 9.02
C THR A 82 -10.25 11.10 9.75
N TYR A 83 -10.98 10.11 9.20
CA TYR A 83 -11.01 8.74 9.69
C TYR A 83 -10.05 7.85 8.90
N SER A 84 -9.23 7.07 9.61
CA SER A 84 -8.19 6.21 9.02
C SER A 84 -7.34 6.95 7.96
N PRO A 85 -6.64 8.03 8.33
CA PRO A 85 -5.80 8.80 7.42
C PRO A 85 -4.68 7.96 6.77
N ASP A 86 -4.24 6.91 7.45
CA ASP A 86 -3.31 5.90 6.93
C ASP A 86 -3.81 5.19 5.65
N GLU A 87 -5.13 5.13 5.43
CA GLU A 87 -5.74 4.55 4.22
C GLU A 87 -5.99 5.57 3.10
N HIS A 88 -5.47 6.79 3.18
CA HIS A 88 -5.53 7.74 2.06
C HIS A 88 -4.38 8.73 1.94
N TYR A 89 -3.71 9.08 3.05
CA TYR A 89 -2.62 10.06 3.06
C TYR A 89 -1.49 9.68 2.09
N TRP A 90 -0.95 8.46 2.20
CA TRP A 90 0.16 7.99 1.38
C TRP A 90 -0.20 7.91 -0.10
N ALA A 91 -1.38 7.35 -0.41
CA ALA A 91 -1.85 7.19 -1.78
C ALA A 91 -2.09 8.55 -2.45
N SER A 92 -2.67 9.51 -1.73
CA SER A 92 -2.92 10.86 -2.26
C SER A 92 -1.62 11.56 -2.64
N LEU A 93 -0.56 11.37 -1.86
CA LEU A 93 0.75 11.96 -2.15
C LEU A 93 1.52 11.21 -3.25
N ASN A 94 1.24 9.92 -3.46
CA ASN A 94 1.93 9.10 -4.45
C ASN A 94 1.30 9.14 -5.85
N ASP A 95 -0.02 9.32 -5.93
CA ASP A 95 -0.79 9.30 -7.17
C ASP A 95 -0.58 10.62 -7.95
N LEU A 96 0.38 10.59 -8.87
CA LEU A 96 0.67 11.68 -9.80
C LEU A 96 -0.23 11.65 -11.05
N TYR A 97 -1.13 10.67 -11.16
CA TYR A 97 -2.16 10.67 -12.19
C TYR A 97 -3.20 11.74 -11.91
N HIS A 98 -3.64 11.85 -10.65
CA HIS A 98 -4.57 12.87 -10.17
C HIS A 98 -3.85 14.10 -9.59
N ASN A 99 -2.72 13.91 -8.91
CA ASN A 99 -2.00 14.97 -8.22
C ASN A 99 -0.66 15.32 -8.87
N ARG A 100 -0.64 15.43 -10.21
CA ARG A 100 0.58 15.70 -10.99
C ARG A 100 1.39 16.89 -10.47
N HIS A 101 0.71 17.93 -9.97
CA HIS A 101 1.30 19.14 -9.42
C HIS A 101 2.17 18.89 -8.18
N LEU A 102 2.05 17.76 -7.49
CA LEU A 102 2.87 17.42 -6.33
C LEU A 102 4.32 17.09 -6.71
N GLU A 103 4.52 16.51 -7.90
CA GLU A 103 5.84 16.08 -8.39
C GLU A 103 6.60 15.22 -7.35
N SER A 104 5.86 14.45 -6.55
CA SER A 104 6.40 13.66 -5.45
C SER A 104 7.44 12.65 -5.97
N PRO A 105 8.63 12.55 -5.34
CA PRO A 105 9.65 11.61 -5.80
C PRO A 105 9.17 10.15 -5.76
N GLY A 106 9.38 9.42 -6.85
CA GLY A 106 8.96 8.03 -6.95
C GLY A 106 7.44 7.81 -7.08
N GLY A 107 6.66 8.89 -7.22
CA GLY A 107 5.22 8.85 -7.43
C GLY A 107 4.81 8.13 -8.72
N PHE A 108 3.61 7.57 -8.73
CA PHE A 108 3.09 6.82 -9.87
C PHE A 108 2.23 7.70 -10.76
N THR A 109 2.47 7.67 -12.07
CA THR A 109 1.77 8.53 -13.05
C THR A 109 0.79 7.76 -13.94
N GLY A 110 0.72 6.44 -13.80
CA GLY A 110 -0.21 5.61 -14.58
C GLY A 110 -1.58 5.53 -13.91
N ASP A 111 -2.48 4.78 -14.53
CA ASP A 111 -3.83 4.55 -14.00
C ASP A 111 -3.76 3.81 -12.65
N PRO A 112 -4.19 4.42 -11.53
CA PRO A 112 -4.05 3.83 -10.20
C PRO A 112 -4.77 2.48 -10.08
N GLU A 113 -5.89 2.29 -10.79
CA GLU A 113 -6.66 1.05 -10.72
C GLU A 113 -5.92 -0.16 -11.30
N LYS A 114 -4.85 0.08 -12.08
CA LYS A 114 -4.03 -0.97 -12.71
C LYS A 114 -2.68 -1.18 -12.04
N LYS A 115 -2.31 -0.35 -11.05
CA LYS A 115 -0.93 -0.32 -10.53
C LYS A 115 -0.47 -1.66 -9.94
N GLY A 116 -1.33 -2.29 -9.13
CA GLY A 116 -0.91 -3.37 -8.22
C GLY A 116 -0.03 -2.83 -7.07
N TYR A 117 0.49 -3.74 -6.24
CA TYR A 117 1.35 -3.41 -5.09
C TYR A 117 2.14 -4.63 -4.62
N LEU A 118 3.26 -4.42 -3.92
CA LEU A 118 4.18 -5.47 -3.47
C LEU A 118 4.31 -5.58 -1.96
N THR A 119 4.12 -4.50 -1.23
CA THR A 119 4.61 -4.37 0.14
C THR A 119 4.07 -5.45 1.05
N LYS A 120 2.77 -5.73 0.97
CA LYS A 120 2.12 -6.68 1.87
C LYS A 120 0.99 -7.43 1.19
N PHE A 121 1.03 -8.75 1.22
CA PHE A 121 -0.12 -9.58 0.89
C PHE A 121 -1.11 -9.56 2.06
N ILE A 122 -2.38 -9.28 1.78
CA ILE A 122 -3.46 -9.38 2.77
C ILE A 122 -4.57 -10.20 2.13
N LEU A 123 -4.93 -11.32 2.77
CA LEU A 123 -6.08 -12.11 2.34
C LEU A 123 -7.34 -11.63 3.02
N TRP A 124 -8.15 -10.88 2.29
CA TRP A 124 -9.47 -10.46 2.71
C TRP A 124 -10.50 -11.57 2.45
N THR A 125 -11.39 -11.79 3.40
CA THR A 125 -12.37 -12.90 3.41
C THR A 125 -13.77 -12.41 3.05
N TYR A 126 -13.89 -11.75 1.90
CA TYR A 126 -15.18 -11.35 1.32
C TYR A 126 -15.82 -12.51 0.53
N ARG A 127 -17.11 -12.38 0.17
CA ARG A 127 -17.87 -13.41 -0.58
C ARG A 127 -17.21 -13.84 -1.90
N ASN A 128 -16.46 -12.95 -2.54
CA ASN A 128 -15.77 -13.16 -3.81
C ASN A 128 -14.24 -13.26 -3.63
N SER A 129 -13.76 -13.66 -2.46
CA SER A 129 -12.32 -13.78 -2.24
C SER A 129 -11.71 -14.78 -3.21
N ARG A 130 -10.56 -14.40 -3.79
CA ARG A 130 -9.84 -15.23 -4.75
C ARG A 130 -9.24 -16.49 -4.13
N PHE A 131 -8.96 -16.46 -2.83
CA PHE A 131 -8.34 -17.55 -2.10
C PHE A 131 -9.16 -17.89 -0.86
N ILE A 132 -9.14 -19.16 -0.49
CA ILE A 132 -9.76 -19.65 0.74
C ILE A 132 -8.81 -19.35 1.89
N CYS A 133 -9.34 -18.80 2.98
CA CYS A 133 -8.61 -18.70 4.24
C CYS A 133 -8.81 -20.03 4.99
N HIS A 134 -7.75 -20.79 5.16
CA HIS A 134 -7.77 -22.04 5.91
C HIS A 134 -7.58 -21.82 7.41
N GLY A 135 -6.93 -20.71 7.80
CA GLY A 135 -6.85 -20.28 9.19
C GLY A 135 -8.15 -19.62 9.70
N ARG A 136 -8.01 -18.55 10.49
CA ARG A 136 -9.15 -17.89 11.15
C ARG A 136 -9.31 -16.46 10.66
N ALA A 137 -10.48 -16.12 10.12
CA ALA A 137 -10.82 -14.75 9.76
C ALA A 137 -11.14 -13.90 11.01
N VAL A 138 -10.49 -12.73 11.15
CA VAL A 138 -10.81 -11.73 12.18
C VAL A 138 -10.88 -10.36 11.51
N HIS A 139 -11.99 -9.64 11.71
CA HIS A 139 -12.27 -8.37 11.02
C HIS A 139 -12.14 -8.48 9.49
N ASN A 140 -12.62 -9.59 8.92
CA ASN A 140 -12.52 -9.93 7.49
C ASN A 140 -11.10 -10.14 6.96
N ILE A 141 -10.07 -10.21 7.81
CA ILE A 141 -8.68 -10.50 7.41
C ILE A 141 -8.32 -11.90 7.87
N CYS A 142 -7.76 -12.71 6.98
CA CYS A 142 -7.26 -14.04 7.31
C CYS A 142 -6.07 -13.96 8.27
N ASN A 143 -6.16 -14.65 9.41
CA ASN A 143 -4.98 -15.07 10.14
C ASN A 143 -4.57 -16.42 9.58
N PHE A 144 -3.41 -16.47 8.95
CA PHE A 144 -2.93 -17.62 8.19
C PHE A 144 -2.62 -18.81 9.11
N ASN A 145 -2.84 -20.00 8.58
CA ASN A 145 -2.35 -21.25 9.13
C ASN A 145 -1.44 -21.99 8.13
N ALA A 146 -0.94 -23.17 8.49
CA ALA A 146 0.00 -23.93 7.68
C ALA A 146 -0.55 -24.28 6.28
N LEU A 147 -1.88 -24.44 6.13
CA LEU A 147 -2.52 -24.75 4.85
C LEU A 147 -2.61 -23.53 3.91
N ASP A 148 -2.47 -22.31 4.45
CA ASP A 148 -2.42 -21.08 3.64
C ASP A 148 -1.05 -20.84 3.01
N LEU A 149 0.02 -21.48 3.53
CA LEU A 149 1.41 -21.22 3.10
C LEU A 149 1.66 -21.41 1.60
N PRO A 150 1.13 -22.44 0.92
CA PRO A 150 1.31 -22.57 -0.53
C PRO A 150 0.79 -21.35 -1.30
N THR A 151 -0.35 -20.78 -0.88
CA THR A 151 -0.91 -19.55 -1.45
C THR A 151 0.00 -18.37 -1.21
N ILE A 152 0.54 -18.23 0.00
CA ILE A 152 1.40 -17.09 0.41
C ILE A 152 2.74 -17.13 -0.32
N VAL A 153 3.40 -18.29 -0.37
CA VAL A 153 4.70 -18.48 -1.02
C VAL A 153 4.63 -18.25 -2.54
N ALA A 154 3.48 -18.48 -3.16
CA ALA A 154 3.25 -18.20 -4.57
C ALA A 154 3.07 -16.70 -4.88
N GLN A 155 2.81 -15.87 -3.86
CA GLN A 155 2.64 -14.44 -4.04
C GLN A 155 3.97 -13.74 -4.38
N HIS A 156 3.86 -12.57 -4.99
CA HIS A 156 4.99 -11.72 -5.34
C HIS A 156 5.17 -10.57 -4.32
N HIS A 157 4.46 -10.63 -3.19
CA HIS A 157 4.55 -9.61 -2.14
C HIS A 157 5.78 -9.84 -1.27
N LEU A 158 6.27 -8.77 -0.62
CA LEU A 158 7.46 -8.79 0.24
C LEU A 158 7.17 -9.34 1.65
N ALA A 159 5.96 -9.11 2.14
CA ALA A 159 5.47 -9.57 3.43
C ALA A 159 4.01 -10.03 3.32
N ALA A 160 3.48 -10.66 4.37
CA ALA A 160 2.08 -11.08 4.43
C ALA A 160 1.41 -10.68 5.76
N ASN A 161 0.10 -10.46 5.74
CA ASN A 161 -0.74 -10.16 6.92
C ASN A 161 -1.95 -11.11 6.96
N LYS A 162 -2.21 -11.83 8.06
CA LYS A 162 -1.50 -11.83 9.37
C LYS A 162 -1.18 -13.23 9.86
N TYR A 163 -0.13 -13.32 10.68
CA TYR A 163 0.22 -14.51 11.46
C TYR A 163 -0.11 -14.23 12.92
N ASP A 164 -0.57 -15.26 13.63
CA ASP A 164 -0.89 -15.20 15.05
C ASP A 164 -0.48 -16.55 15.65
N LEU A 165 0.51 -16.52 16.55
CA LEU A 165 1.08 -17.72 17.17
C LEU A 165 0.06 -18.49 18.02
N THR A 166 -1.03 -17.84 18.44
CA THR A 166 -2.12 -18.49 19.19
C THR A 166 -3.08 -19.25 18.27
N ILE A 167 -3.04 -18.99 16.96
CA ILE A 167 -3.88 -19.62 15.95
C ILE A 167 -3.12 -20.78 15.31
N ASP A 168 -1.91 -20.50 14.82
CA ASP A 168 -1.04 -21.53 14.25
C ASP A 168 0.44 -21.11 14.32
N PRO A 169 1.20 -21.62 15.32
CA PRO A 169 2.63 -21.35 15.41
C PRO A 169 3.45 -22.11 14.35
N VAL A 170 2.91 -23.21 13.79
CA VAL A 170 3.59 -23.99 12.74
C VAL A 170 3.67 -23.18 11.45
N ALA A 171 2.60 -22.46 11.11
CA ALA A 171 2.59 -21.56 9.94
C ALA A 171 3.73 -20.54 10.00
N TYR A 172 3.98 -19.98 11.19
CA TYR A 172 5.05 -19.01 11.42
C TYR A 172 6.44 -19.68 11.33
N ALA A 173 6.64 -20.79 12.05
CA ALA A 173 7.90 -21.52 12.06
C ALA A 173 8.32 -22.02 10.67
N CYS A 174 7.39 -22.56 9.87
CA CYS A 174 7.69 -23.00 8.50
C CYS A 174 8.11 -21.84 7.59
N MET A 175 7.55 -20.65 7.79
CA MET A 175 7.95 -19.47 7.02
C MET A 175 9.34 -18.96 7.45
N GLU A 176 9.68 -19.04 8.74
CA GLU A 176 11.03 -18.73 9.22
C GLU A 176 12.06 -19.69 8.63
N GLU A 177 11.85 -20.99 8.76
CA GLU A 177 12.73 -22.02 8.20
C GLU A 177 12.88 -21.86 6.67
N LEU A 178 11.79 -21.57 5.96
CA LEU A 178 11.83 -21.29 4.51
C LEU A 178 12.72 -20.07 4.18
N LEU A 179 12.62 -18.99 4.95
CA LEU A 179 13.40 -17.77 4.72
C LEU A 179 14.88 -17.97 5.07
N GLU A 180 15.18 -18.69 6.15
CA GLU A 180 16.54 -19.08 6.53
C GLU A 180 17.19 -19.93 5.45
N ASN A 181 16.50 -20.98 4.99
CA ASN A 181 16.98 -21.85 3.91
C ASN A 181 17.23 -21.08 2.61
N ARG A 182 16.35 -20.13 2.26
CA ARG A 182 16.52 -19.25 1.09
C ARG A 182 17.70 -18.28 1.20
N THR A 183 18.03 -17.88 2.42
CA THR A 183 19.17 -17.00 2.69
C THR A 183 20.49 -17.77 2.58
N ALA A 184 20.52 -19.00 3.11
CA ALA A 184 21.67 -19.88 3.05
C ALA A 184 21.91 -20.44 1.63
N THR A 185 20.84 -20.82 0.94
CA THR A 185 20.88 -21.38 -0.42
C THR A 185 19.90 -20.63 -1.32
N PRO A 186 20.37 -19.81 -2.27
CA PRO A 186 19.49 -19.06 -3.16
C PRO A 186 18.48 -19.95 -3.88
N ASP A 187 17.19 -19.61 -3.80
CA ASP A 187 16.12 -20.36 -4.49
C ASP A 187 16.27 -20.19 -6.01
N PRO A 188 16.56 -21.25 -6.78
CA PRO A 188 16.75 -21.15 -8.23
C PRO A 188 15.47 -20.73 -8.96
N ARG A 189 14.30 -20.81 -8.31
CA ARG A 189 13.02 -20.37 -8.87
C ARG A 189 12.80 -18.86 -8.69
N PHE A 190 13.61 -18.18 -7.88
CA PHE A 190 13.49 -16.74 -7.67
C PHE A 190 13.89 -15.99 -8.95
N ASN A 191 12.90 -15.40 -9.62
CA ASN A 191 13.12 -14.61 -10.82
C ASN A 191 12.97 -13.11 -10.53
N LYS A 192 14.10 -12.41 -10.38
CA LYS A 192 14.14 -10.96 -10.19
C LYS A 192 13.45 -10.19 -11.34
N LYS A 193 13.53 -10.68 -12.58
CA LYS A 193 12.91 -10.01 -13.75
C LYS A 193 11.40 -9.87 -13.61
N LYS A 194 10.74 -10.76 -12.86
CA LYS A 194 9.29 -10.67 -12.58
C LYS A 194 8.93 -9.31 -11.96
N TYR A 195 9.78 -8.80 -11.07
CA TYR A 195 9.58 -7.50 -10.41
C TYR A 195 9.86 -6.32 -11.34
N GLU A 196 10.78 -6.46 -12.28
CA GLU A 196 11.11 -5.43 -13.28
C GLU A 196 9.99 -5.27 -14.31
N THR A 197 9.25 -6.35 -14.58
CA THR A 197 8.12 -6.38 -15.51
C THR A 197 6.78 -5.97 -14.91
N LEU A 198 6.72 -5.62 -13.62
CA LEU A 198 5.49 -5.16 -12.99
C LEU A 198 4.98 -3.91 -13.70
N TYR A 199 3.66 -3.81 -13.84
CA TYR A 199 3.04 -2.75 -14.62
C TYR A 199 3.50 -1.35 -14.21
N PHE A 200 3.52 -1.07 -12.90
CA PHE A 200 3.89 0.26 -12.40
C PHE A 200 5.38 0.58 -12.61
N VAL A 201 6.24 -0.43 -12.62
CA VAL A 201 7.68 -0.27 -12.93
C VAL A 201 7.84 0.02 -14.41
N ARG A 202 7.29 -0.83 -15.29
CA ARG A 202 7.40 -0.70 -16.74
C ARG A 202 6.81 0.62 -17.24
N SER A 203 5.60 0.97 -16.78
CA SER A 203 4.92 2.21 -17.18
C SER A 203 5.72 3.46 -16.81
N SER A 204 6.38 3.45 -15.65
CA SER A 204 7.20 4.59 -15.20
C SER A 204 8.51 4.70 -15.97
N LEU A 205 9.14 3.57 -16.32
CA LEU A 205 10.36 3.56 -17.15
C LEU A 205 10.10 4.03 -18.57
N GLN A 206 9.01 3.58 -19.19
CA GLN A 206 8.64 4.01 -20.54
C GLN A 206 8.43 5.52 -20.63
N LYS A 207 7.69 6.11 -19.69
CA LYS A 207 7.47 7.56 -19.65
C LYS A 207 8.77 8.36 -19.43
N LYS A 208 9.70 7.84 -18.62
CA LYS A 208 11.03 8.48 -18.46
C LYS A 208 11.82 8.47 -19.77
N ALA A 209 11.75 7.39 -20.54
CA ALA A 209 12.40 7.30 -21.84
C ALA A 209 11.78 8.28 -22.86
N GLU A 210 10.45 8.37 -22.91
CA GLU A 210 9.72 9.32 -23.76
C GLU A 210 10.06 10.78 -23.42
N ALA A 211 10.14 11.13 -22.13
CA ALA A 211 10.51 12.47 -21.68
C ALA A 211 11.98 12.84 -21.90
N SER A 212 12.87 11.86 -22.12
CA SER A 212 14.30 12.10 -22.39
C SER A 212 14.61 12.18 -23.88
N ALA A 213 13.65 11.87 -24.74
CA ALA A 213 13.78 11.82 -26.20
C ALA A 213 13.18 13.04 -26.92
N GLY A 214 12.54 13.95 -26.18
CA GLY A 214 11.98 15.22 -26.68
C GLY A 214 12.61 16.41 -25.98
#